data_AF-A0A7S2P7U1-F1
#
_entry.id   AF-A0A7S2P7U1-F1
#
_cell.length_a   1.000
_cell.length_b   1.000
_cell.length_c   1.000
_cell.angle_alpha   90.00
_cell.angle_beta   90.00
_cell.angle_gamma   90.00
#
_symmetry.space_group_name_H-M   'P 1'
#
loop_
_entity.id
_entity.type
_entity.pdbx_description
1 polymer ?
#
loop_
_entity_poly.entity_id
_entity_poly.type
_entity_poly.pdbx_seq_one_letter_code
_entity_poly.pdbx_strand_id
1 'polypeptide(L)'
;AIEREEFQREQAKKEQERLEKLRHMREDDVNSVYEKLTNEIAMEMAAYIVRCKVVKLQDLLVKFRIRYTDIAKHISKLNEHVESGTMLLSRDVVIYVNQEEMTAVADYIKGAGRATTFSELASICSEQRIIDCKSTLSQYNVDNDESIRNSLQLSD
;
A
#
# COMPACT_ATOMS: atom_id res chain seq x y z
N ALA A 1 28.83 20.24 45.38
CA ALA A 1 28.99 19.74 44.01
C ALA A 1 27.90 18.73 43.67
N ILE A 2 27.71 17.71 44.51
CA ILE A 2 26.72 16.62 44.35
C ILE A 2 25.28 17.14 44.21
N GLU A 3 24.81 18.04 45.08
CA GLU A 3 23.44 18.60 44.99
C GLU A 3 23.16 19.40 43.70
N ARG A 4 24.18 20.08 43.14
CA ARG A 4 24.03 20.77 41.85
C ARG A 4 23.91 19.78 40.69
N GLU A 5 24.58 18.65 40.81
CA GLU A 5 24.56 17.58 39.80
C GLU A 5 23.23 16.81 39.84
N GLU A 6 22.72 16.52 41.04
CA GLU A 6 21.39 15.90 41.23
C GLU A 6 20.26 16.82 40.76
N PHE A 7 20.32 18.12 41.09
CA PHE A 7 19.37 19.10 40.59
C PHE A 7 19.39 19.19 39.05
N GLN A 8 20.58 19.17 38.45
CA GLN A 8 20.72 19.16 36.98
C GLN A 8 20.18 17.87 36.35
N ARG A 9 20.39 16.70 36.97
CA ARG A 9 19.81 15.43 36.51
C ARG A 9 18.29 15.42 36.60
N GLU A 10 17.72 15.96 37.68
CA GLU A 10 16.28 16.04 37.83
C GLU A 10 15.65 16.99 36.80
N GLN A 11 16.28 18.13 36.54
CA GLN A 11 15.86 19.05 35.49
C GLN A 11 16.01 18.43 34.09
N ALA A 12 17.11 17.73 33.82
CA ALA A 12 17.31 17.01 32.56
C ALA A 12 16.26 15.92 32.36
N LYS A 13 15.87 15.20 33.41
CA LYS A 13 14.82 14.18 33.34
C LYS A 13 13.45 14.79 33.06
N LYS A 14 13.08 15.89 33.74
CA LYS A 14 11.82 16.60 33.49
C LYS A 14 11.77 17.18 32.07
N GLU A 15 12.89 17.70 31.59
CA GLU A 15 12.98 18.21 30.22
C GLU A 15 12.88 17.07 29.19
N GLN A 16 13.54 15.93 29.43
CA GLN A 16 13.37 14.74 28.59
C GLN A 16 11.92 14.26 28.54
N GLU A 17 11.24 14.15 29.68
CA GLU A 17 9.83 13.77 29.75
C GLU A 17 8.93 14.77 29.00
N ARG A 18 9.24 16.07 29.09
CA ARG A 18 8.52 17.12 28.34
C ARG A 18 8.75 16.98 26.84
N LEU A 19 9.99 16.76 26.40
CA LEU A 19 10.31 16.51 25.00
C LEU A 19 9.63 15.25 24.49
N GLU A 20 9.59 14.17 25.27
CA GLU A 20 8.95 12.92 24.90
C GLU A 20 7.43 13.09 24.72
N LYS A 21 6.77 13.82 25.63
CA LYS A 21 5.35 14.19 25.47
C LYS A 21 5.09 15.02 24.22
N LEU A 22 5.93 16.03 23.95
CA LEU A 22 5.84 16.84 22.74
C LEU A 22 6.02 16.00 21.46
N ARG A 23 6.91 15.02 21.48
CA ARG A 23 7.10 14.07 20.37
C ARG A 23 5.87 13.20 20.16
N HIS A 24 5.31 12.63 21.23
CA HIS A 24 4.12 11.78 21.14
C HIS A 24 2.92 12.56 20.58
N MET A 25 2.67 13.78 21.07
CA MET A 25 1.59 14.64 20.55
C MET A 25 1.75 14.91 19.05
N ARG A 26 2.98 15.18 18.60
CA ARG A 26 3.26 15.40 17.16
C ARG A 26 3.01 14.13 16.34
N GLU A 27 3.42 12.97 16.86
CA GLU A 27 3.17 11.69 16.18
C GLU A 27 1.67 11.39 16.07
N ASP A 28 0.88 11.74 17.10
CA ASP A 28 -0.57 11.60 17.07
C ASP A 28 -1.24 12.55 16.06
N ASP A 29 -0.80 13.81 15.98
CA ASP A 29 -1.29 14.78 14.98
C ASP A 29 -1.00 14.31 13.55
N VAL A 30 0.22 13.81 13.29
CA VAL A 30 0.58 13.29 11.95
C VAL A 30 -0.18 12.00 11.63
N ASN A 31 -0.36 11.12 12.61
CA ASN A 31 -1.13 9.90 12.42
C ASN A 31 -2.64 10.15 12.36
N SER A 32 -3.16 11.31 12.78
CA SER A 32 -4.59 11.64 12.66
C SER A 32 -5.08 11.68 11.20
N VAL A 33 -4.17 11.94 10.26
CA VAL A 33 -4.46 12.00 8.82
C VAL A 33 -4.67 10.60 8.24
N TYR A 34 -4.03 9.59 8.84
CA TYR A 34 -3.99 8.22 8.33
C TYR A 34 -4.86 7.26 9.17
N GLU A 35 -5.59 6.40 8.49
CA GLU A 35 -6.34 5.33 9.14
C GLU A 35 -5.41 4.17 9.52
N LYS A 36 -5.67 3.57 10.67
CA LYS A 36 -5.00 2.30 11.05
C LYS A 36 -5.54 1.21 10.14
N LEU A 37 -4.66 0.35 9.63
CA LEU A 37 -5.08 -0.81 8.84
C LEU A 37 -5.80 -1.83 9.74
N THR A 38 -7.12 -1.69 9.87
CA THR A 38 -8.01 -2.65 10.53
C THR A 38 -8.33 -3.82 9.59
N ASN A 39 -8.87 -4.90 10.13
CA ASN A 39 -9.30 -6.04 9.30
C ASN A 39 -10.39 -5.67 8.30
N GLU A 40 -11.29 -4.74 8.66
CA GLU A 40 -12.36 -4.25 7.79
C GLU A 40 -11.78 -3.52 6.57
N ILE A 41 -10.86 -2.59 6.80
CA ILE A 41 -10.16 -1.85 5.74
C ILE A 41 -9.34 -2.82 4.89
N ALA A 42 -8.64 -3.77 5.50
CA ALA A 42 -7.86 -4.78 4.78
C ALA A 42 -8.74 -5.65 3.86
N MET A 43 -9.92 -6.05 4.32
CA MET A 43 -10.88 -6.82 3.54
C MET A 43 -11.45 -5.99 2.38
N GLU A 44 -11.80 -4.73 2.60
CA GLU A 44 -12.28 -3.82 1.55
C GLU A 44 -11.20 -3.55 0.50
N MET A 45 -9.97 -3.30 0.95
CA MET A 45 -8.80 -3.18 0.08
C MET A 45 -8.58 -4.42 -0.77
N ALA A 46 -8.64 -5.61 -0.15
CA ALA A 46 -8.45 -6.87 -0.85
C ALA A 46 -9.50 -7.05 -1.95
N ALA A 47 -10.78 -6.81 -1.62
CA ALA A 47 -11.88 -6.86 -2.60
C ALA A 47 -11.68 -5.85 -3.74
N TYR A 48 -11.22 -4.64 -3.42
CA TYR A 48 -10.93 -3.60 -4.42
C TYR A 48 -9.82 -4.04 -5.39
N ILE A 49 -8.71 -4.58 -4.87
CA ILE A 49 -7.58 -5.05 -5.68
C ILE A 49 -7.99 -6.25 -6.54
N VAL A 50 -8.75 -7.21 -5.99
CA VAL A 50 -9.26 -8.37 -6.75
C VAL A 50 -10.12 -7.91 -7.93
N ARG A 51 -11.00 -6.93 -7.72
CA ARG A 51 -11.86 -6.37 -8.78
C ARG A 51 -11.07 -5.65 -9.86
N CYS A 52 -10.06 -4.88 -9.49
CA CYS A 52 -9.29 -4.06 -10.41
C CYS A 52 -8.12 -4.82 -11.08
N LYS A 53 -7.72 -5.98 -10.55
CA LYS A 53 -6.55 -6.81 -10.93
C LYS A 53 -5.19 -6.12 -10.73
N VAL A 54 -5.04 -4.90 -11.24
CA VAL A 54 -3.82 -4.09 -11.15
C VAL A 54 -4.19 -2.73 -10.58
N VAL A 55 -3.58 -2.37 -9.46
CA VAL A 55 -3.86 -1.12 -8.76
C VAL A 55 -2.54 -0.40 -8.45
N LYS A 56 -2.47 0.91 -8.74
CA LYS A 56 -1.34 1.72 -8.30
C LYS A 56 -1.40 1.90 -6.80
N LEU A 57 -0.23 1.83 -6.16
CA LEU A 57 -0.14 1.96 -4.73
C LEU A 57 -0.59 3.35 -4.26
N GLN A 58 -0.31 4.40 -5.03
CA GLN A 58 -0.80 5.76 -4.75
C GLN A 58 -2.32 5.83 -4.63
N ASP A 59 -3.05 5.12 -5.50
CA ASP A 59 -4.51 5.10 -5.47
C ASP A 59 -5.01 4.43 -4.18
N LEU A 60 -4.34 3.38 -3.71
CA LEU A 60 -4.65 2.72 -2.44
C LEU A 60 -4.38 3.65 -1.24
N LEU A 61 -3.26 4.38 -1.25
CA LEU A 61 -2.91 5.31 -0.19
C LEU A 61 -3.94 6.43 -0.04
N VAL A 62 -4.40 6.98 -1.17
CA VAL A 62 -5.40 8.07 -1.18
C VAL A 62 -6.77 7.52 -0.80
N LYS A 63 -7.19 6.40 -1.41
CA LYS A 63 -8.54 5.84 -1.23
C LYS A 63 -8.80 5.38 0.20
N PHE A 64 -7.83 4.71 0.82
CA PHE A 64 -7.96 4.13 2.16
C PHE A 64 -7.27 4.97 3.24
N ARG A 65 -6.65 6.09 2.86
CA ARG A 65 -5.92 6.99 3.77
C ARG A 65 -4.91 6.23 4.65
N ILE A 66 -4.24 5.24 4.10
CA ILE A 66 -3.26 4.42 4.81
C ILE A 66 -1.84 4.82 4.41
N ARG A 67 -0.87 4.51 5.27
CA ARG A 67 0.55 4.76 4.94
C ARG A 67 1.10 3.65 4.07
N TYR A 68 2.05 4.02 3.21
CA TYR A 68 2.78 3.08 2.35
C TYR A 68 3.40 1.94 3.16
N THR A 69 4.02 2.27 4.29
CA THR A 69 4.68 1.30 5.15
C THR A 69 3.73 0.24 5.68
N ASP A 70 2.46 0.59 5.86
CA ASP A 70 1.45 -0.32 6.39
C ASP A 70 0.99 -1.29 5.30
N ILE A 71 0.86 -0.84 4.04
CA ILE A 71 0.56 -1.75 2.91
C ILE A 71 1.70 -2.76 2.71
N ALA A 72 2.95 -2.30 2.64
CA ALA A 72 4.09 -3.17 2.35
C ALA A 72 4.30 -4.23 3.45
N LYS A 73 4.06 -3.87 4.72
CA LYS A 73 4.16 -4.79 5.86
C LYS A 73 2.98 -5.76 5.96
N HIS A 74 1.84 -5.43 5.36
CA HIS A 74 0.59 -6.18 5.52
C HIS A 74 0.08 -6.82 4.23
N ILE A 75 0.90 -6.90 3.18
CA ILE A 75 0.54 -7.64 1.97
C ILE A 75 0.17 -9.10 2.27
N SER A 76 0.84 -9.74 3.24
CA SER A 76 0.49 -11.09 3.69
C SER A 76 -0.90 -11.14 4.33
N LYS A 77 -1.29 -10.13 5.11
CA LYS A 77 -2.63 -10.04 5.69
C LYS A 77 -3.70 -9.81 4.61
N LEU A 78 -3.39 -9.00 3.59
CA LEU A 78 -4.27 -8.82 2.45
C LEU A 78 -4.48 -10.16 1.72
N ASN A 79 -3.44 -11.00 1.61
CA ASN A 79 -3.54 -12.34 1.04
C ASN A 79 -4.40 -13.31 1.87
N GLU A 80 -4.48 -13.15 3.19
CA GLU A 80 -5.37 -13.98 4.04
C GLU A 80 -6.86 -13.72 3.73
N HIS A 81 -7.20 -12.57 3.16
CA HIS A 81 -8.56 -12.21 2.77
C HIS A 81 -8.93 -12.60 1.34
N VAL A 82 -8.02 -13.29 0.63
CA VAL A 82 -8.23 -13.72 -0.76
C VAL A 82 -8.37 -15.24 -0.79
N GLU A 83 -9.54 -15.72 -1.21
CA GLU A 83 -9.87 -17.15 -1.19
C GLU A 83 -9.10 -17.96 -2.25
N SER A 84 -8.87 -17.37 -3.43
CA SER A 84 -8.21 -18.06 -4.55
C SER A 84 -7.23 -17.15 -5.30
N GLY A 85 -5.95 -17.19 -4.91
CA GLY A 85 -4.87 -16.50 -5.62
C GLY A 85 -3.89 -15.80 -4.70
N THR A 86 -3.17 -14.83 -5.25
CA THR A 86 -2.12 -14.10 -4.51
C THR A 86 -2.03 -12.67 -5.01
N MET A 87 -1.92 -11.74 -4.07
CA MET A 87 -1.53 -10.36 -4.30
C MET A 87 -0.01 -10.24 -4.21
N LEU A 88 0.56 -9.64 -5.24
CA LEU A 88 1.98 -9.39 -5.41
C LEU A 88 2.22 -7.88 -5.41
N LEU A 89 3.15 -7.44 -4.59
CA LEU A 89 3.61 -6.06 -4.56
C LEU A 89 4.84 -5.93 -5.47
N SER A 90 4.79 -5.05 -6.47
CA SER A 90 5.91 -4.75 -7.36
C SER A 90 6.10 -3.24 -7.43
N ARG A 91 7.23 -2.72 -6.95
CA ARG A 91 7.63 -1.30 -6.90
C ARG A 91 6.51 -0.30 -6.51
N ASP A 92 5.61 0.02 -7.42
CA ASP A 92 4.55 1.01 -7.31
C ASP A 92 3.14 0.46 -7.58
N VAL A 93 2.99 -0.84 -7.85
CA VAL A 93 1.72 -1.49 -8.16
C VAL A 93 1.49 -2.73 -7.30
N VAL A 94 0.21 -2.97 -7.00
CA VAL A 94 -0.27 -4.23 -6.44
C VAL A 94 -1.02 -4.97 -7.55
N ILE A 95 -0.64 -6.23 -7.75
CA ILE A 95 -1.22 -7.10 -8.78
C ILE A 95 -1.85 -8.29 -8.07
N TYR A 96 -3.11 -8.54 -8.35
CA TYR A 96 -3.78 -9.78 -7.98
C TYR A 96 -3.69 -10.78 -9.15
N VAL A 97 -3.19 -11.97 -8.84
CA VAL A 97 -3.14 -13.10 -9.77
C VAL A 97 -3.98 -14.23 -9.17
N ASN A 98 -4.94 -14.75 -9.91
CA ASN A 98 -5.78 -15.82 -9.41
C ASN A 98 -5.04 -17.18 -9.47
N GLN A 99 -5.58 -18.20 -8.81
CA GLN A 99 -4.93 -19.52 -8.74
C GLN A 99 -4.81 -20.20 -10.12
N GLU A 100 -5.80 -19.99 -11.00
CA GLU A 100 -5.83 -20.59 -12.35
C GLU A 100 -4.73 -20.00 -13.23
N GLU A 101 -4.56 -18.67 -13.23
CA GLU A 101 -3.51 -17.94 -13.92
C GLU A 101 -2.14 -18.37 -13.41
N MET A 102 -1.96 -18.45 -12.08
CA MET A 102 -0.72 -18.96 -11.50
C MET A 102 -0.41 -20.40 -11.96
N THR A 103 -1.43 -21.26 -12.04
CA THR A 103 -1.26 -22.63 -12.51
C THR A 103 -0.91 -22.67 -14.00
N ALA A 104 -1.57 -21.86 -14.82
CA ALA A 104 -1.27 -21.76 -16.25
C ALA A 104 0.15 -21.24 -16.51
N VAL A 105 0.62 -20.25 -15.74
CA VAL A 105 2.01 -19.79 -15.77
C VAL A 105 2.97 -20.93 -15.38
N ALA A 106 2.66 -21.67 -14.32
CA ALA A 106 3.50 -22.79 -13.87
C ALA A 106 3.58 -23.91 -14.91
N ASP A 107 2.46 -24.26 -15.56
CA ASP A 107 2.42 -25.30 -16.58
C ASP A 107 3.13 -24.87 -17.86
N TYR A 108 3.04 -23.59 -18.22
CA TYR A 108 3.85 -23.01 -19.28
C TYR A 108 5.35 -23.15 -18.98
N ILE A 109 5.80 -22.78 -17.78
CA ILE A 109 7.21 -22.87 -17.38
C ILE A 109 7.70 -24.33 -17.41
N LYS A 110 6.88 -25.28 -16.94
CA LYS A 110 7.20 -26.71 -16.99
C LYS A 110 7.32 -27.21 -18.43
N GLY A 111 6.40 -26.81 -19.33
CA GLY A 111 6.39 -27.22 -20.73
C GLY A 111 7.53 -26.62 -21.55
N ALA A 112 7.92 -25.36 -21.26
CA ALA A 112 9.00 -24.66 -21.94
C ALA A 112 10.40 -25.12 -21.48
N GLY A 113 10.52 -25.81 -20.34
CA GLY A 113 11.77 -26.37 -19.83
C GLY A 113 12.75 -25.35 -19.23
N ARG A 114 12.79 -24.11 -19.75
CA ARG A 114 13.44 -22.91 -19.17
C ARG A 114 12.79 -21.65 -19.75
N ALA A 115 12.15 -20.83 -18.92
CA ALA A 115 11.88 -19.44 -19.32
C ALA A 115 13.21 -18.68 -19.26
N THR A 116 13.75 -18.26 -20.40
CA THR A 116 15.12 -17.74 -20.50
C THR A 116 15.28 -16.35 -19.86
N THR A 117 14.21 -15.55 -19.77
CA THR A 117 14.19 -14.29 -18.99
C THR A 117 12.79 -13.95 -18.48
N PHE A 118 12.69 -13.15 -17.40
CA PHE A 118 11.41 -12.63 -16.90
C PHE A 118 10.65 -11.80 -17.96
N SER A 119 11.38 -11.09 -18.82
CA SER A 119 10.78 -10.28 -19.90
C SER A 119 10.05 -11.13 -20.93
N GLU A 120 10.63 -12.28 -21.28
CA GLU A 120 10.04 -13.22 -22.22
C GLU A 120 8.77 -13.84 -21.63
N LEU A 121 8.84 -14.29 -20.38
CA LEU A 121 7.67 -14.80 -19.65
C LEU A 121 6.54 -13.75 -19.59
N ALA A 122 6.86 -12.49 -19.32
CA ALA A 122 5.88 -11.41 -19.30
C ALA A 122 5.22 -11.17 -20.69
N SER A 123 6.00 -11.25 -21.78
CA SER A 123 5.47 -11.13 -23.15
C SER A 123 4.49 -12.26 -23.44
N ILE A 124 4.87 -13.50 -23.13
CA ILE A 124 4.04 -14.68 -23.37
C ILE A 124 2.76 -14.62 -22.54
N CYS A 125 2.85 -14.26 -21.26
CA CYS A 125 1.67 -14.10 -20.41
C CYS A 125 0.69 -13.07 -20.98
N SER A 126 1.20 -12.02 -21.62
CA SER A 126 0.40 -10.96 -22.25
C SER A 126 -0.18 -11.40 -23.60
N GLU A 127 0.62 -12.04 -24.45
CA GLU A 127 0.25 -12.49 -25.80
C GLU A 127 -0.77 -13.63 -25.76
N GLN A 128 -0.54 -14.62 -24.90
CA GLN A 128 -1.42 -15.77 -24.73
C GLN A 128 -2.56 -15.51 -23.73
N ARG A 129 -2.66 -14.28 -23.19
CA ARG A 129 -3.63 -13.88 -22.15
C ARG A 129 -3.67 -14.86 -20.97
N ILE A 130 -2.49 -15.32 -20.54
CA ILE A 130 -2.35 -16.20 -19.37
C ILE A 130 -2.69 -15.42 -18.10
N ILE A 131 -2.37 -14.11 -18.06
CA ILE A 131 -2.79 -13.21 -16.99
C ILE A 131 -3.62 -12.10 -17.61
N ASP A 132 -4.90 -11.99 -17.23
CA ASP A 132 -5.76 -10.91 -17.71
C ASP A 132 -5.60 -9.66 -16.83
N CYS A 133 -4.56 -8.89 -17.13
CA CYS A 133 -4.39 -7.56 -16.58
C CYS A 133 -5.34 -6.60 -17.30
N LYS A 134 -6.62 -6.59 -16.92
CA LYS A 134 -7.51 -5.48 -17.28
C LYS A 134 -6.93 -4.20 -16.69
N SER A 135 -6.20 -3.46 -17.51
CA SER A 135 -5.66 -2.17 -17.13
C SER A 135 -6.85 -1.25 -16.86
N THR A 136 -7.18 -1.05 -15.59
CA THR A 136 -8.08 0.04 -15.15
C THR A 136 -7.38 1.41 -15.34
N LEU A 137 -6.41 1.51 -16.24
CA LEU A 137 -5.73 2.75 -16.62
C LEU A 137 -6.58 3.59 -17.59
N SER A 138 -7.69 3.07 -18.13
CA SER A 138 -8.59 3.83 -19.02
C SER A 138 -9.85 4.41 -18.34
N GLN A 139 -10.03 4.22 -17.02
CA GLN A 139 -11.23 4.70 -16.31
C GLN A 139 -11.01 5.91 -15.39
N TYR A 140 -9.78 6.42 -15.28
CA TYR A 140 -9.52 7.72 -14.68
C TYR A 140 -9.15 8.73 -15.78
N ASN A 141 -10.15 9.12 -16.57
CA ASN A 141 -10.16 10.47 -17.11
C ASN A 141 -10.17 11.41 -15.90
N VAL A 142 -9.19 12.30 -15.81
CA VAL A 142 -9.00 13.28 -14.73
C VAL A 142 -9.99 14.46 -14.89
N ASP A 143 -11.18 14.19 -15.42
CA ASP A 143 -12.22 15.17 -15.62
C ASP A 143 -13.39 14.84 -14.69
N ASN A 144 -13.63 15.75 -13.75
CA ASN A 144 -14.73 15.81 -12.77
C ASN A 144 -14.44 15.30 -11.35
N ASP A 145 -13.56 16.01 -10.65
CA ASP A 145 -13.89 16.37 -9.28
C ASP A 145 -13.80 17.89 -9.08
N GLU A 146 -14.87 18.59 -9.49
CA GLU A 146 -15.09 20.03 -9.25
C GLU A 146 -15.06 20.40 -7.76
N SER A 147 -15.19 19.41 -6.87
CA SER A 147 -15.14 19.60 -5.42
C SER A 147 -13.78 20.09 -4.93
N ILE A 148 -12.68 19.67 -5.59
CA ILE A 148 -11.32 20.02 -5.17
C ILE A 148 -10.92 21.43 -5.63
N ARG A 149 -11.37 21.88 -6.81
CA ARG A 149 -11.07 23.26 -7.29
C ARG A 149 -11.72 24.34 -6.41
N ASN A 150 -12.94 24.09 -5.95
CA ASN A 150 -13.66 25.07 -5.13
C ASN A 150 -13.06 25.25 -3.72
N SER A 151 -12.21 24.32 -3.28
CA SER A 151 -11.54 24.41 -1.97
C SER A 151 -10.21 25.21 -2.02
N LEU A 152 -9.70 25.54 -3.21
CA LEU A 152 -8.42 26.23 -3.42
C LEU A 152 -8.55 27.67 -3.93
N GLN A 153 -9.78 28.18 -4.13
CA GLN A 153 -10.05 29.55 -4.60
C GLN A 153 -10.72 30.45 -3.54
N LEU A 154 -10.45 30.23 -2.26
CA LEU A 154 -10.87 31.14 -1.17
C LEU A 154 -9.66 31.66 -0.39
N SER A 155 -8.77 32.30 -1.11
CA SER A 155 -7.80 33.24 -0.55
C SER A 155 -7.21 34.07 -1.69
N ASP A 156 -7.94 35.12 -2.06
CA ASP A 156 -7.44 36.43 -2.47
C ASP A 156 -8.55 37.47 -2.27
#